data_AF-A0A182FPX0-F1
#
_entry.id   AF-A0A182FPX0-F1
#
_cell.length_a   1.000
_cell.length_b   1.000
_cell.length_c   1.000
_cell.angle_alpha   90.00
_cell.angle_beta   90.00
_cell.angle_gamma   90.00
#
_symmetry.space_group_name_H-M   'P 1'
#
loop_
_entity.id
_entity.type
_entity.pdbx_description
1 polymer ?
#
loop_
_entity_poly.entity_id
_entity_poly.type
_entity_poly.pdbx_seq_one_letter_code
_entity_poly.pdbx_strand_id
1 'polypeptide(L)'
;MLNSLFINHQDQKEALAIERRRRFEESRKQRIFNARRRIIGVDTDALGYQVQEKQEAVQAEAEQARKLAEEVRRQEQVLLLKQREQRQERIRQEDELNRYRATHQRPEQSRDFDLFDPDGLKKELPARTGDDDPRLSVSGAQLFDGEDLQERHRRRVQCEQQRSWLEQQIREKRQAEIDRREAERFLEETLMSREARVHQLNAQERYAREKIQEAVNEFNRRLMHEQDQQRRQKEREEQEDNLAEIYNHLTSDLLTENPDAAKSSFGPNRVITAQYKGMSPEELEQIRQQQEQQLEELNRRRQEETNMRESWDRLANDFDRAVTMKERELMRRRHALAEQIRHENHQLALDQQRKLAHLDQVVYQNRPTQAYFDQFNTCTR
;
A
#
# COMPACT_ATOMS: atom_id res chain seq x y z
N MET A 1 66.64 58.50 244.12
CA MET A 1 65.29 58.64 244.71
C MET A 1 64.27 58.29 243.64
N LEU A 2 63.31 57.46 244.04
CA LEU A 2 62.19 56.83 243.31
C LEU A 2 61.47 57.70 242.23
N ASN A 3 61.26 57.16 241.01
CA ASN A 3 59.94 56.74 240.47
C ASN A 3 59.93 56.47 238.94
N SER A 4 59.46 55.26 238.60
CA SER A 4 58.76 54.71 237.42
C SER A 4 58.42 55.63 236.21
N LEU A 5 58.49 55.22 234.93
CA LEU A 5 57.58 54.28 234.24
C LEU A 5 58.09 53.93 232.80
N PHE A 6 57.65 52.75 232.33
CA PHE A 6 57.94 52.01 231.10
C PHE A 6 57.71 52.74 229.75
N ILE A 7 58.58 52.49 228.75
CA ILE A 7 58.39 52.86 227.31
C ILE A 7 58.62 51.61 226.43
N ASN A 8 57.78 51.43 225.40
CA ASN A 8 57.49 50.17 224.68
C ASN A 8 58.20 50.07 223.30
N HIS A 9 58.59 48.87 222.84
CA HIS A 9 59.40 48.63 221.63
C HIS A 9 58.65 48.92 220.30
N GLN A 10 57.32 48.97 220.33
CA GLN A 10 56.47 49.32 219.17
C GLN A 10 56.70 50.76 218.71
N ASP A 11 57.04 51.67 219.62
CA ASP A 11 57.25 53.08 219.29
C ASP A 11 58.48 53.30 218.38
N GLN A 12 59.52 52.45 218.48
CA GLN A 12 60.74 52.57 217.66
C GLN A 12 60.54 52.12 216.19
N LYS A 13 59.75 51.07 215.95
CA LYS A 13 59.52 50.57 214.57
C LYS A 13 58.59 51.50 213.80
N GLU A 14 57.58 52.03 214.48
CA GLU A 14 56.75 53.10 213.94
C GLU A 14 57.59 54.33 213.60
N ALA A 15 58.53 54.73 214.46
CA ALA A 15 59.45 55.83 214.16
C ALA A 15 60.27 55.60 212.87
N LEU A 16 60.83 54.40 212.64
CA LEU A 16 61.59 54.10 211.41
C LEU A 16 60.73 54.00 210.15
N ALA A 17 59.50 53.48 210.25
CA ALA A 17 58.55 53.49 209.13
C ALA A 17 58.09 54.92 208.81
N ILE A 18 57.89 55.75 209.84
CA ILE A 18 57.63 57.19 209.72
C ILE A 18 58.82 57.88 209.06
N GLU A 19 60.06 57.56 209.41
CA GLU A 19 61.25 58.09 208.73
C GLU A 19 61.33 57.66 207.26
N ARG A 20 61.09 56.38 206.95
CA ARG A 20 61.11 55.88 205.57
C ARG A 20 60.01 56.54 204.73
N ARG A 21 58.82 56.69 205.31
CA ARG A 21 57.72 57.49 204.73
C ARG A 21 58.13 58.93 204.56
N ARG A 22 58.81 59.54 205.53
CA ARG A 22 59.36 60.90 205.40
C ARG A 22 60.38 60.99 204.26
N ARG A 23 61.31 60.04 204.10
CA ARG A 23 62.28 60.04 202.98
C ARG A 23 61.62 59.82 201.61
N PHE A 24 60.61 58.94 201.54
CA PHE A 24 59.81 58.79 200.33
C PHE A 24 58.97 60.04 200.06
N GLU A 25 58.39 60.63 201.10
CA GLU A 25 57.72 61.93 201.03
C GLU A 25 58.71 63.00 200.58
N GLU A 26 59.94 63.05 201.07
CA GLU A 26 60.95 64.04 200.69
C GLU A 26 61.39 63.86 199.24
N SER A 27 61.72 62.64 198.80
CA SER A 27 62.06 62.38 197.38
C SER A 27 60.85 62.56 196.44
N ARG A 28 59.63 62.32 196.94
CA ARG A 28 58.39 62.66 196.24
C ARG A 28 58.13 64.16 196.24
N LYS A 29 58.37 64.88 197.34
CA LYS A 29 58.27 66.34 197.46
C LYS A 29 59.27 67.02 196.53
N GLN A 30 60.49 66.52 196.43
CA GLN A 30 61.47 66.96 195.44
C GLN A 30 60.97 66.80 193.99
N ARG A 31 60.09 65.83 193.71
CA ARG A 31 59.45 65.66 192.40
C ARG A 31 58.16 66.48 192.23
N ILE A 32 57.33 66.58 193.27
CA ILE A 32 56.02 67.25 193.25
C ILE A 32 56.14 68.77 193.34
N PHE A 33 57.03 69.29 194.19
CA PHE A 33 57.26 70.72 194.36
C PHE A 33 58.20 71.30 193.30
N ASN A 34 59.01 70.47 192.64
CA ASN A 34 59.73 70.90 191.45
C ASN A 34 58.74 70.96 190.28
N ALA A 35 58.15 72.14 190.09
CA ALA A 35 57.18 72.39 189.03
C ALA A 35 57.70 71.92 187.67
N ARG A 36 59.00 72.05 187.38
CA ARG A 36 59.60 71.64 186.11
C ARG A 36 59.63 70.12 185.93
N ARG A 37 60.00 69.34 186.94
CA ARG A 37 59.92 67.86 186.88
C ARG A 37 58.48 67.35 186.90
N ARG A 38 57.55 68.07 187.54
CA ARG A 38 56.13 67.71 187.58
C ARG A 38 55.41 68.01 186.26
N ILE A 39 55.80 69.09 185.58
CA ILE A 39 55.20 69.50 184.30
C ILE A 39 55.92 68.78 183.13
N ILE A 40 57.24 68.55 183.20
CA ILE A 40 58.07 68.08 182.06
C ILE A 40 59.18 67.09 182.50
N GLY A 41 58.93 66.22 183.48
CA GLY A 41 59.89 65.19 183.89
C GLY A 41 59.86 63.98 182.95
N VAL A 42 60.96 63.72 182.25
CA VAL A 42 61.07 62.63 181.26
C VAL A 42 62.41 61.90 181.42
N ASP A 43 62.40 60.58 181.27
CA ASP A 43 63.61 59.73 181.28
C ASP A 43 64.24 59.72 179.89
N THR A 44 65.31 60.50 179.72
CA THR A 44 65.97 60.69 178.42
C THR A 44 66.70 59.45 177.94
N ASP A 45 67.20 58.62 178.86
CA ASP A 45 68.03 57.47 178.52
C ASP A 45 67.16 56.32 178.01
N ALA A 46 66.03 56.08 178.68
CA ALA A 46 65.02 55.11 178.22
C ALA A 46 64.42 55.52 176.87
N LEU A 47 64.14 56.81 176.66
CA LEU A 47 63.71 57.32 175.35
C LEU A 47 64.79 57.17 174.29
N GLY A 48 66.07 57.35 174.64
CA GLY A 48 67.20 57.13 173.73
C GLY A 48 67.24 55.70 173.19
N TYR A 49 67.11 54.70 174.06
CA TYR A 49 67.01 53.30 173.66
C TYR A 49 65.77 53.02 172.80
N GLN A 50 64.60 53.55 173.16
CA GLN A 50 63.38 53.38 172.35
C GLN A 50 63.50 54.02 170.95
N VAL A 51 64.18 55.17 170.85
CA VAL A 51 64.46 55.80 169.55
C VAL A 51 65.41 54.95 168.72
N GLN A 52 66.45 54.38 169.33
CA GLN A 52 67.39 53.50 168.63
C GLN A 52 66.71 52.22 168.14
N GLU A 53 65.96 51.53 168.99
CA GLU A 53 65.20 50.32 168.60
C GLU A 53 64.21 50.62 167.47
N LYS A 54 63.50 51.76 167.55
CA LYS A 54 62.60 52.20 166.49
C LYS A 54 63.34 52.51 165.18
N GLN A 55 64.53 53.11 165.26
CA GLN A 55 65.37 53.36 164.08
C GLN A 55 65.85 52.06 163.44
N GLU A 56 66.29 51.09 164.24
CA GLU A 56 66.71 49.76 163.77
C GLU A 56 65.54 49.00 163.14
N ALA A 57 64.35 49.04 163.74
CA ALA A 57 63.13 48.45 163.17
C ALA A 57 62.76 49.09 161.81
N VAL A 58 62.81 50.42 161.72
CA VAL A 58 62.54 51.15 160.46
C VAL A 58 63.59 50.82 159.40
N GLN A 59 64.87 50.68 159.76
CA GLN A 59 65.92 50.27 158.82
C GLN A 59 65.71 48.84 158.33
N ALA A 60 65.39 47.90 159.22
CA ALA A 60 65.10 46.52 158.85
C ALA A 60 63.87 46.41 157.93
N GLU A 61 62.80 47.17 158.22
CA GLU A 61 61.62 47.24 157.36
C GLU A 61 61.96 47.85 155.99
N ALA A 62 62.76 48.92 155.95
CA ALA A 62 63.22 49.54 154.71
C ALA A 62 64.09 48.59 153.87
N GLU A 63 64.96 47.79 154.51
CA GLU A 63 65.74 46.76 153.82
C GLU A 63 64.87 45.62 153.27
N GLN A 64 63.88 45.15 154.03
CA GLN A 64 62.92 44.16 153.54
C GLN A 64 62.10 44.70 152.37
N ALA A 65 61.60 45.93 152.47
CA ALA A 65 60.88 46.60 151.38
C ALA A 65 61.76 46.76 150.13
N ARG A 66 63.06 47.09 150.29
CA ARG A 66 64.01 47.13 149.17
C ARG A 66 64.19 45.76 148.50
N LYS A 67 64.38 44.69 149.29
CA LYS A 67 64.51 43.32 148.76
C LYS A 67 63.27 42.89 147.99
N LEU A 68 62.08 43.12 148.55
CA LEU A 68 60.80 42.84 147.87
C LEU A 68 60.66 43.65 146.58
N ALA A 69 61.01 44.94 146.58
CA ALA A 69 60.98 45.78 145.38
C ALA A 69 61.98 45.32 144.30
N GLU A 70 63.13 44.76 144.68
CA GLU A 70 64.07 44.14 143.75
C GLU A 70 63.52 42.82 143.17
N GLU A 71 62.88 41.99 143.98
CA GLU A 71 62.23 40.76 143.51
C GLU A 71 61.09 41.04 142.54
N VAL A 72 60.23 42.03 142.84
CA VAL A 72 59.16 42.48 141.94
C VAL A 72 59.74 42.94 140.60
N ARG A 73 60.80 43.78 140.62
CA ARG A 73 61.47 44.23 139.39
C ARG A 73 62.05 43.06 138.58
N ARG A 74 62.63 42.05 139.24
CA ARG A 74 63.10 40.83 138.55
C ARG A 74 61.95 40.05 137.94
N GLN A 75 60.83 39.88 138.65
CA GLN A 75 59.65 39.19 138.14
C GLN A 75 59.02 39.94 136.96
N GLU A 76 58.91 41.27 137.01
CA GLU A 76 58.43 42.11 135.90
C GLU A 76 59.29 41.92 134.63
N GLN A 77 60.61 41.87 134.77
CA GLN A 77 61.51 41.61 133.64
C GLN A 77 61.26 40.22 133.02
N VAL A 78 61.06 39.19 133.85
CA VAL A 78 60.73 37.83 133.38
C VAL A 78 59.38 37.80 132.66
N LEU A 79 58.37 38.49 133.20
CA LEU A 79 57.04 38.60 132.58
C LEU A 79 57.12 39.30 131.22
N LEU A 80 57.87 40.39 131.10
CA LEU A 80 58.06 41.11 129.85
C LEU A 80 58.73 40.24 128.78
N LEU A 81 59.77 39.47 129.16
CA LEU A 81 60.43 38.53 128.26
C LEU A 81 59.46 37.44 127.80
N LYS A 82 58.68 36.86 128.73
CA LYS A 82 57.66 35.85 128.39
C LYS A 82 56.56 36.40 127.47
N GLN A 83 56.12 37.64 127.69
CA GLN A 83 55.14 38.29 126.82
C GLN A 83 55.70 38.52 125.41
N ARG A 84 56.99 38.88 125.30
CA ARG A 84 57.67 39.03 124.00
C ARG A 84 57.81 37.71 123.28
N GLU A 85 58.20 36.64 123.98
CA GLU A 85 58.25 35.27 123.43
C GLU A 85 56.87 34.85 122.89
N GLN A 86 55.82 34.96 123.70
CA GLN A 86 54.45 34.63 123.28
C GLN A 86 53.99 35.44 122.06
N ARG A 87 54.34 36.73 122.00
CA ARG A 87 54.02 37.57 120.83
C ARG A 87 54.74 37.08 119.58
N GLN A 88 56.02 36.72 119.69
CA GLN A 88 56.79 36.17 118.57
C GLN A 88 56.25 34.81 118.11
N GLU A 89 55.89 33.93 119.04
CA GLU A 89 55.26 32.64 118.72
C GLU A 89 53.91 32.82 118.01
N ARG A 90 53.06 33.74 118.47
CA ARG A 90 51.79 34.06 117.79
C ARG A 90 52.02 34.53 116.35
N ILE A 91 52.96 35.45 116.13
CA ILE A 91 53.29 35.93 114.79
C ILE A 91 53.78 34.77 113.92
N ARG A 92 54.66 33.92 114.45
CA ARG A 92 55.17 32.75 113.72
C ARG A 92 54.06 31.78 113.34
N GLN A 93 53.14 31.47 114.26
CA GLN A 93 52.01 30.60 113.98
C GLN A 93 51.07 31.20 112.93
N GLU A 94 50.82 32.51 112.99
CA GLU A 94 50.02 33.22 111.98
C GLU A 94 50.71 33.21 110.61
N ASP A 95 52.02 33.44 110.56
CA ASP A 95 52.82 33.35 109.33
C ASP A 95 52.80 31.94 108.74
N GLU A 96 53.00 30.90 109.57
CA GLU A 96 52.96 29.50 109.13
C GLU A 96 51.57 29.11 108.62
N LEU A 97 50.50 29.55 109.30
CA LEU A 97 49.12 29.32 108.90
C LEU A 97 48.78 30.06 107.60
N ASN A 98 49.21 31.31 107.44
CA ASN A 98 49.01 32.06 106.20
C ASN A 98 49.82 31.48 105.04
N ARG A 99 51.05 31.00 105.28
CA ARG A 99 51.82 30.22 104.29
C ARG A 99 51.07 28.96 103.88
N TYR A 100 50.53 28.22 104.85
CA TYR A 100 49.73 27.02 104.58
C TYR A 100 48.49 27.35 103.74
N ARG A 101 47.74 28.40 104.08
CA ARG A 101 46.59 28.89 103.30
C ARG A 101 46.98 29.25 101.86
N ALA A 102 48.04 30.04 101.70
CA ALA A 102 48.51 30.47 100.39
C ALA A 102 49.04 29.31 99.51
N THR A 103 49.55 28.24 100.12
CA THR A 103 50.14 27.11 99.39
C THR A 103 49.14 26.00 99.09
N HIS A 104 48.22 25.73 100.03
CA HIS A 104 47.37 24.54 100.03
C HIS A 104 45.87 24.81 100.06
N GLN A 105 45.44 26.07 100.18
CA GLN A 105 44.03 26.45 100.19
C GLN A 105 43.74 27.49 99.10
N ARG A 106 44.46 27.41 97.98
CA ARG A 106 44.18 28.30 96.86
C ARG A 106 42.88 27.89 96.16
N PRO A 107 42.12 28.84 95.59
CA PRO A 107 40.89 28.52 94.86
C PRO A 107 41.09 27.46 93.78
N GLU A 108 42.24 27.49 93.09
CA GLU A 108 42.56 26.56 91.99
C GLU A 108 42.78 25.12 92.47
N GLN A 109 42.96 24.90 93.78
CA GLN A 109 43.11 23.57 94.38
C GLN A 109 41.77 23.00 94.88
N SER A 110 40.68 23.76 94.75
CA SER A 110 39.35 23.27 95.09
C SER A 110 38.92 22.18 94.10
N ARG A 111 38.20 21.16 94.59
CA ARG A 111 37.68 20.06 93.78
C ARG A 111 36.81 20.56 92.62
N ASP A 112 36.07 21.63 92.86
CA ASP A 112 35.05 22.14 91.96
C ASP A 112 35.52 23.39 91.19
N PHE A 113 36.83 23.69 91.20
CA PHE A 113 37.39 24.89 90.56
C PHE A 113 37.13 24.93 89.06
N ASP A 114 37.14 23.79 88.39
CA ASP A 114 36.80 23.64 86.97
C ASP A 114 35.42 24.20 86.63
N LEU A 115 34.45 24.15 87.55
CA LEU A 115 33.09 24.68 87.36
C LEU A 115 33.01 26.22 87.42
N PHE A 116 33.96 26.88 88.10
CA PHE A 116 33.94 28.35 88.28
C PHE A 116 35.26 29.02 87.83
N ASP A 117 36.09 28.30 87.09
CA ASP A 117 37.31 28.81 86.48
C ASP A 117 36.94 29.95 85.50
N PRO A 118 37.43 31.18 85.70
CA PRO A 118 37.15 32.30 84.82
C PRO A 118 37.55 32.05 83.36
N ASP A 119 38.53 31.18 83.13
CA ASP A 119 39.01 30.80 81.79
C ASP A 119 38.46 29.44 81.32
N GLY A 120 37.50 28.83 82.02
CA GLY A 120 36.94 27.50 81.68
C GLY A 120 36.49 27.41 80.22
N LEU A 121 35.67 28.37 79.76
CA LEU A 121 35.18 28.44 78.38
C LEU A 121 36.29 28.59 77.32
N LYS A 122 37.47 29.11 77.69
CA LYS A 122 38.61 29.21 76.76
C LYS A 122 39.41 27.91 76.68
N LYS A 123 39.36 27.09 77.73
CA LYS A 123 40.03 25.79 77.82
C LYS A 123 39.18 24.67 77.22
N GLU A 124 37.87 24.83 77.21
CA GLU A 124 36.93 23.89 76.59
C GLU A 124 37.11 23.81 75.07
N LEU A 125 37.05 22.58 74.55
CA LEU A 125 37.03 22.33 73.11
C LEU A 125 35.61 22.52 72.57
N PRO A 126 35.45 22.99 71.32
CA PRO A 126 34.15 22.99 70.66
C PRO A 126 33.49 21.61 70.68
N ALA A 127 32.16 21.59 70.72
CA ALA A 127 31.35 20.37 70.76
C ALA A 127 31.60 19.43 69.57
N ARG A 128 31.99 19.99 68.42
CA ARG A 128 32.42 19.28 67.20
C ARG A 128 33.64 19.98 66.63
N THR A 129 34.73 19.24 66.40
CA THR A 129 35.94 19.76 65.74
C THR A 129 36.13 19.10 64.39
N GLY A 130 35.61 19.74 63.33
CA GLY A 130 35.63 19.21 61.97
C GLY A 130 34.51 18.19 61.69
N ASP A 131 34.58 17.54 60.53
CA ASP A 131 33.58 16.56 60.10
C ASP A 131 33.91 15.14 60.59
N ASP A 132 35.19 14.78 60.60
CA ASP A 132 35.69 13.47 61.04
C ASP A 132 36.19 13.51 62.50
N ASP A 133 35.39 14.06 63.42
CA ASP A 133 35.74 14.10 64.85
C ASP A 133 35.45 12.75 65.53
N PRO A 134 36.46 11.98 65.96
CA PRO A 134 36.28 10.64 66.52
C PRO A 134 35.57 10.63 67.87
N ARG A 135 35.41 11.79 68.52
CA ARG A 135 34.67 11.93 69.79
C ARG A 135 33.15 11.89 69.58
N LEU A 136 32.69 12.16 68.35
CA LEU A 136 31.27 12.19 68.04
C LEU A 136 30.74 10.77 67.85
N SER A 137 29.65 10.50 68.56
CA SER A 137 28.87 9.28 68.41
C SER A 137 27.42 9.65 68.11
N VAL A 138 26.64 8.68 67.65
CA VAL A 138 25.21 8.85 67.34
C VAL A 138 24.42 9.43 68.53
N SER A 139 24.79 9.07 69.77
CA SER A 139 24.11 9.59 70.97
C SER A 139 24.37 11.08 71.26
N GLY A 140 25.45 11.65 70.73
CA GLY A 140 25.85 13.04 71.00
C GLY A 140 25.06 14.08 70.17
N ALA A 141 24.34 13.64 69.13
CA ALA A 141 23.52 14.50 68.26
C ALA A 141 24.25 15.71 67.65
N GLN A 142 25.57 15.63 67.47
CA GLN A 142 26.40 16.68 66.84
C GLN A 142 26.69 16.41 65.34
N LEU A 143 26.44 15.20 64.87
CA LEU A 143 26.63 14.76 63.48
C LEU A 143 25.39 13.97 63.05
N PHE A 144 24.83 14.31 61.89
CA PHE A 144 23.68 13.64 61.30
C PHE A 144 23.99 13.23 59.86
N ASP A 145 23.82 11.94 59.56
CA ASP A 145 24.07 11.40 58.21
C ASP A 145 23.16 12.02 57.12
N GLY A 146 22.05 12.63 57.51
CA GLY A 146 21.13 13.33 56.60
C GLY A 146 21.60 14.71 56.13
N GLU A 147 22.66 15.29 56.72
CA GLU A 147 23.16 16.62 56.37
C GLU A 147 23.80 16.65 54.97
N ASP A 148 24.35 15.53 54.50
CA ASP A 148 24.99 15.36 53.19
C ASP A 148 25.87 16.54 52.74
N LEU A 149 27.06 16.62 53.32
CA LEU A 149 28.07 17.62 52.96
C LEU A 149 28.52 17.54 51.49
N GLN A 150 28.26 16.41 50.82
CA GLN A 150 28.66 16.16 49.43
C GLN A 150 27.55 16.45 48.41
N GLU A 151 26.42 17.04 48.82
CA GLU A 151 25.27 17.29 47.96
C GLU A 151 25.65 18.00 46.65
N ARG A 152 26.49 19.04 46.75
CA ARG A 152 26.96 19.82 45.58
C ARG A 152 27.77 18.97 44.61
N HIS A 153 28.64 18.11 45.13
CA HIS A 153 29.43 17.20 44.30
C HIS A 153 28.54 16.16 43.62
N ARG A 154 27.62 15.54 44.36
CA ARG A 154 26.64 14.59 43.82
C ARG A 154 25.79 15.21 42.71
N ARG A 155 25.24 16.42 42.93
CA ARG A 155 24.46 17.14 41.92
C ARG A 155 25.28 17.41 40.67
N ARG A 156 26.54 17.82 40.81
CA ARG A 156 27.43 18.05 39.67
C ARG A 156 27.62 16.78 38.84
N VAL A 157 27.93 15.65 39.48
CA VAL A 157 28.10 14.35 38.80
C VAL A 157 26.80 13.94 38.10
N GLN A 158 25.64 14.11 38.75
CA GLN A 158 24.34 13.82 38.13
C GLN A 158 24.08 14.69 36.89
N CYS A 159 24.39 15.99 36.95
CA CYS A 159 24.26 16.88 35.79
C CYS A 159 25.22 16.50 34.65
N GLU A 160 26.46 16.11 34.97
CA GLU A 160 27.44 15.65 33.98
C GLU A 160 26.98 14.34 33.31
N GLN A 161 26.46 13.39 34.08
CA GLN A 161 25.87 12.14 33.56
C GLN A 161 24.67 12.43 32.67
N GLN A 162 23.73 13.25 33.13
CA GLN A 162 22.55 13.61 32.35
C GLN A 162 22.94 14.30 31.04
N ARG A 163 23.90 15.22 31.09
CA ARG A 163 24.44 15.87 29.88
C ARG A 163 25.03 14.85 28.92
N SER A 164 25.85 13.92 29.40
CA SER A 164 26.45 12.86 28.56
C SER A 164 25.38 12.01 27.89
N TRP A 165 24.34 11.60 28.61
CA TRP A 165 23.22 10.82 28.04
C TRP A 165 22.44 11.60 26.99
N LEU A 166 22.15 12.87 27.25
CA LEU A 166 21.44 13.72 26.29
C LEU A 166 22.30 13.96 25.04
N GLU A 167 23.60 14.18 25.18
CA GLU A 167 24.51 14.32 24.05
C GLU A 167 24.55 13.03 23.20
N GLN A 168 24.58 11.85 23.84
CA GLN A 168 24.50 10.57 23.14
C GLN A 168 23.17 10.42 22.39
N GLN A 169 22.03 10.67 23.05
CA GLN A 169 20.71 10.60 22.41
C GLN A 169 20.57 11.56 21.23
N ILE A 170 21.11 12.78 21.34
CA ILE A 170 21.10 13.75 20.24
C ILE A 170 21.94 13.25 19.07
N ARG A 171 23.12 12.66 19.33
CA ARG A 171 23.98 12.10 18.28
C ARG A 171 23.30 10.93 17.58
N GLU A 172 22.76 9.97 18.33
CA GLU A 172 22.05 8.81 17.78
C GLU A 172 20.83 9.24 16.94
N LYS A 173 20.03 10.18 17.46
CA LYS A 173 18.87 10.71 16.72
C LYS A 173 19.27 11.42 15.44
N ARG A 174 20.34 12.23 15.47
CA ARG A 174 20.85 12.91 14.27
C ARG A 174 21.38 11.92 13.25
N GLN A 175 22.10 10.89 13.69
CA GLN A 175 22.60 9.85 12.79
C GLN A 175 21.44 9.09 12.15
N ALA A 176 20.45 8.65 12.94
CA ALA A 176 19.27 7.97 12.42
C ALA A 176 18.48 8.84 11.43
N GLU A 177 18.43 10.16 11.63
CA GLU A 177 17.80 11.08 10.68
C GLU A 177 18.60 11.22 9.37
N ILE A 178 19.93 11.24 9.44
CA ILE A 178 20.80 11.23 8.25
C ILE A 178 20.61 9.93 7.48
N ASP A 179 20.72 8.78 8.16
CA ASP A 179 20.57 7.45 7.56
C ASP A 179 19.19 7.31 6.90
N ARG A 180 18.13 7.80 7.56
CA ARG A 180 16.78 7.83 7.00
C ARG A 180 16.70 8.68 5.73
N ARG A 181 17.27 9.88 5.73
CA ARG A 181 17.26 10.77 4.55
C ARG A 181 18.08 10.19 3.41
N GLU A 182 19.19 9.52 3.70
CA GLU A 182 19.99 8.82 2.69
C GLU A 182 19.22 7.64 2.09
N ALA A 183 18.52 6.86 2.91
CA ALA A 183 17.65 5.78 2.45
C ALA A 183 16.47 6.30 1.61
N GLU A 184 15.84 7.42 2.00
CA GLU A 184 14.78 8.08 1.22
C GLU A 184 15.30 8.54 -0.15
N ARG A 185 16.47 9.19 -0.19
CA ARG A 185 17.12 9.61 -1.46
C ARG A 185 17.46 8.43 -2.35
N PHE A 186 18.04 7.38 -1.78
CA PHE A 186 18.35 6.16 -2.53
C PHE A 186 17.07 5.56 -3.13
N LEU A 187 15.99 5.49 -2.35
CA LEU A 187 14.70 5.00 -2.84
C LEU A 187 14.17 5.89 -3.97
N GLU A 188 14.21 7.21 -3.81
CA GLU A 188 13.82 8.17 -4.85
C GLU A 188 14.61 7.96 -6.15
N GLU A 189 15.95 7.87 -6.08
CA GLU A 189 16.80 7.61 -7.24
C GLU A 189 16.47 6.28 -7.92
N THR A 190 16.24 5.22 -7.14
CA THR A 190 15.86 3.90 -7.70
C THR A 190 14.49 3.93 -8.37
N LEU A 191 13.52 4.67 -7.83
CA LEU A 191 12.21 4.85 -8.43
C LEU A 191 12.31 5.63 -9.74
N MET A 192 13.04 6.75 -9.75
CA MET A 192 13.26 7.54 -10.95
C MET A 192 13.95 6.74 -12.06
N SER A 193 14.95 5.92 -11.71
CA SER A 193 15.62 5.01 -12.65
C SER A 193 14.63 3.97 -13.22
N ARG A 194 13.78 3.40 -12.36
CA ARG A 194 12.75 2.44 -12.78
C ARG A 194 11.71 3.09 -13.69
N GLU A 195 11.25 4.29 -13.39
CA GLU A 195 10.32 5.05 -14.22
C GLU A 195 10.92 5.37 -15.59
N ALA A 196 12.17 5.85 -15.63
CA ALA A 196 12.89 6.08 -16.88
C ALA A 196 12.99 4.79 -17.72
N ARG A 197 13.26 3.64 -17.08
CA ARG A 197 13.30 2.35 -17.74
C ARG A 197 11.93 1.94 -18.29
N VAL A 198 10.85 2.17 -17.55
CA VAL A 198 9.48 1.90 -18.01
C VAL A 198 9.13 2.79 -19.21
N HIS A 199 9.46 4.08 -19.17
CA HIS A 199 9.26 4.97 -20.32
C HIS A 199 10.04 4.52 -21.56
N GLN A 200 11.29 4.10 -21.39
CA GLN A 200 12.11 3.54 -22.47
C GLN A 200 11.46 2.30 -23.08
N LEU A 201 11.02 1.34 -22.24
CA LEU A 201 10.38 0.11 -22.70
C LEU A 201 9.07 0.39 -23.44
N ASN A 202 8.24 1.31 -22.92
CA ASN A 202 7.00 1.72 -23.57
C ASN A 202 7.26 2.37 -24.95
N ALA A 203 8.31 3.19 -25.07
CA ALA A 203 8.70 3.78 -26.35
C ALA A 203 9.16 2.71 -27.35
N GLN A 204 9.95 1.74 -26.89
CA GLN A 204 10.38 0.60 -27.71
C GLN A 204 9.21 -0.28 -28.15
N GLU A 205 8.24 -0.54 -27.27
CA GLU A 205 7.04 -1.31 -27.59
C GLU A 205 6.19 -0.58 -28.64
N ARG A 206 5.96 0.73 -28.49
CA ARG A 206 5.25 1.53 -29.49
C ARG A 206 5.93 1.47 -30.85
N TYR A 207 7.25 1.67 -30.88
CA TYR A 207 8.03 1.57 -32.10
C TYR A 207 7.92 0.18 -32.76
N ALA A 208 8.01 -0.90 -31.97
CA ALA A 208 7.85 -2.25 -32.47
C ALA A 208 6.45 -2.50 -33.05
N ARG A 209 5.40 -2.03 -32.37
CA ARG A 209 4.00 -2.11 -32.86
C ARG A 209 3.82 -1.36 -34.17
N GLU A 210 4.37 -0.15 -34.28
CA GLU A 210 4.35 0.63 -35.52
C GLU A 210 5.03 -0.13 -36.67
N LYS A 211 6.20 -0.71 -36.41
CA LYS A 211 6.94 -1.50 -37.41
C LYS A 211 6.20 -2.75 -37.85
N ILE A 212 5.55 -3.46 -36.91
CA ILE A 212 4.69 -4.60 -37.24
C ILE A 212 3.52 -4.15 -38.10
N GLN A 213 2.86 -3.05 -37.73
CA GLN A 213 1.72 -2.52 -38.49
C GLN A 213 2.14 -2.08 -39.90
N GLU A 214 3.29 -1.43 -40.05
CA GLU A 214 3.87 -1.04 -41.33
C GLU A 214 4.10 -2.28 -42.22
N ALA A 215 4.72 -3.33 -41.68
CA ALA A 215 4.95 -4.59 -42.39
C ALA A 215 3.64 -5.29 -42.80
N VAL A 216 2.64 -5.33 -41.92
CA VAL A 216 1.31 -5.90 -42.22
C VAL A 216 0.61 -5.10 -43.32
N ASN A 217 0.66 -3.77 -43.26
CA ASN A 217 0.08 -2.91 -44.29
C ASN A 217 0.75 -3.12 -45.64
N GLU A 218 2.08 -3.25 -45.66
CA GLU A 218 2.83 -3.53 -46.89
C GLU A 218 2.47 -4.91 -47.46
N PHE A 219 2.40 -5.94 -46.61
CA PHE A 219 1.97 -7.28 -47.00
C PHE A 219 0.57 -7.27 -47.59
N ASN A 220 -0.39 -6.59 -46.94
CA ASN A 220 -1.77 -6.49 -47.43
C ASN A 220 -1.85 -5.75 -48.78
N ARG A 221 -1.02 -4.72 -48.99
CA ARG A 221 -0.92 -4.05 -50.31
C ARG A 221 -0.40 -5.00 -51.38
N ARG A 222 0.67 -5.76 -51.08
CA ARG A 222 1.21 -6.76 -52.01
C ARG A 222 0.17 -7.84 -52.35
N LEU A 223 -0.54 -8.34 -51.34
CA LEU A 223 -1.60 -9.33 -51.51
C LEU A 223 -2.76 -8.79 -52.35
N MET A 224 -3.17 -7.53 -52.14
CA MET A 224 -4.19 -6.87 -52.97
C MET A 224 -3.74 -6.79 -54.44
N HIS A 225 -2.50 -6.39 -54.70
CA HIS A 225 -1.96 -6.34 -56.05
C HIS A 225 -1.91 -7.72 -56.71
N GLU A 226 -1.50 -8.75 -55.97
CA GLU A 226 -1.48 -10.13 -56.45
C GLU A 226 -2.89 -10.62 -56.80
N GLN A 227 -3.88 -10.40 -55.92
CA GLN A 227 -5.27 -10.76 -56.18
C GLN A 227 -5.85 -10.02 -57.40
N ASP A 228 -5.52 -8.75 -57.56
CA ASP A 228 -5.97 -7.97 -58.71
C ASP A 228 -5.35 -8.47 -60.02
N GLN A 229 -4.06 -8.84 -60.01
CA GLN A 229 -3.41 -9.48 -61.15
C GLN A 229 -4.05 -10.82 -61.49
N GLN A 230 -4.29 -11.68 -60.49
CA GLN A 230 -4.97 -12.96 -60.69
C GLN A 230 -6.39 -12.77 -61.25
N ARG A 231 -7.13 -11.76 -60.78
CA ARG A 231 -8.48 -11.46 -61.30
C ARG A 231 -8.42 -11.04 -62.76
N ARG A 232 -7.51 -10.12 -63.12
CA ARG A 232 -7.31 -9.71 -64.52
C ARG A 232 -6.87 -10.86 -65.41
N GLN A 233 -6.04 -11.77 -64.90
CA GLN A 233 -5.63 -12.96 -65.65
C GLN A 233 -6.83 -13.88 -65.90
N LYS A 234 -7.64 -14.17 -64.88
CA LYS A 234 -8.88 -14.95 -65.03
C LYS A 234 -9.87 -14.29 -65.98
N GLU A 235 -10.05 -12.98 -65.90
CA GLU A 235 -10.90 -12.23 -66.83
C GLU A 235 -10.40 -12.35 -68.28
N ARG A 236 -9.09 -12.38 -68.50
CA ARG A 236 -8.50 -12.61 -69.84
C ARG A 236 -8.71 -14.05 -70.30
N GLU A 237 -8.45 -15.02 -69.44
CA GLU A 237 -8.67 -16.45 -69.74
C GLU A 237 -10.15 -16.70 -70.08
N GLU A 238 -11.07 -16.12 -69.31
CA GLU A 238 -12.52 -16.20 -69.57
C GLU A 238 -12.91 -15.52 -70.90
N GLN A 239 -12.28 -14.39 -71.25
CA GLN A 239 -12.48 -13.75 -72.55
C GLN A 239 -11.95 -14.61 -73.70
N GLU A 240 -10.78 -15.24 -73.54
CA GLU A 240 -10.22 -16.17 -74.53
C GLU A 240 -11.10 -17.40 -74.71
N ASP A 241 -11.60 -17.99 -73.62
CA ASP A 241 -12.52 -19.12 -73.63
C ASP A 241 -13.85 -18.76 -74.31
N ASN A 242 -14.43 -17.60 -73.96
CA ASN A 242 -15.66 -17.10 -74.59
C ASN A 242 -15.46 -16.87 -76.11
N LEU A 243 -14.32 -16.31 -76.51
CA LEU A 243 -14.00 -16.14 -77.93
C LEU A 243 -13.85 -17.49 -78.62
N ALA A 244 -13.14 -18.44 -78.00
CA ALA A 244 -12.98 -19.79 -78.53
C ALA A 244 -14.33 -20.50 -78.69
N GLU A 245 -15.24 -20.36 -77.72
CA GLU A 245 -16.61 -20.87 -77.81
C GLU A 245 -17.38 -20.25 -78.98
N ILE A 246 -17.34 -18.92 -79.13
CA ILE A 246 -17.96 -18.21 -80.27
C ILE A 246 -17.39 -18.71 -81.59
N TYR A 247 -16.07 -18.81 -81.73
CA TYR A 247 -15.43 -19.30 -82.95
C TYR A 247 -15.80 -20.77 -83.25
N ASN A 248 -15.83 -21.62 -82.23
CA ASN A 248 -16.24 -23.02 -82.37
C ASN A 248 -17.70 -23.13 -82.83
N HIS A 249 -18.60 -22.31 -82.29
CA HIS A 249 -19.99 -22.28 -82.75
C HIS A 249 -20.10 -21.75 -84.17
N LEU A 250 -19.43 -20.63 -84.50
CA LEU A 250 -19.43 -20.04 -85.84
C LEU A 250 -18.93 -21.00 -86.92
N THR A 251 -17.93 -21.82 -86.59
CA THR A 251 -17.34 -22.81 -87.51
C THR A 251 -17.98 -24.20 -87.42
N SER A 252 -18.94 -24.38 -86.52
CA SER A 252 -19.66 -25.65 -86.36
C SER A 252 -20.48 -25.98 -87.61
N ASP A 253 -20.57 -27.27 -87.93
CA ASP A 253 -21.43 -27.80 -89.00
C ASP A 253 -22.92 -27.44 -88.82
N LEU A 254 -23.34 -27.12 -87.60
CA LEU A 254 -24.71 -26.68 -87.32
C LEU A 254 -24.98 -25.27 -87.86
N LEU A 255 -24.16 -24.27 -87.52
CA LEU A 255 -24.37 -22.87 -87.93
C LEU A 255 -23.89 -22.58 -89.36
N THR A 256 -22.87 -23.29 -89.85
CA THR A 256 -22.40 -23.18 -91.25
C THR A 256 -23.27 -23.94 -92.24
N GLU A 257 -24.25 -24.68 -91.73
CA GLU A 257 -25.08 -25.61 -92.48
C GLU A 257 -24.31 -26.51 -93.46
N ASN A 258 -23.11 -26.96 -93.08
CA ASN A 258 -22.21 -27.71 -93.95
C ASN A 258 -22.90 -28.91 -94.64
N PRO A 259 -23.00 -28.95 -95.98
CA PRO A 259 -23.65 -30.03 -96.71
C PRO A 259 -22.88 -31.36 -96.61
N ASP A 260 -21.59 -31.32 -96.30
CA ASP A 260 -20.76 -32.51 -96.15
C ASP A 260 -21.11 -33.33 -94.92
N ALA A 261 -21.77 -32.73 -93.92
CA ALA A 261 -22.29 -33.45 -92.77
C ALA A 261 -23.29 -34.56 -93.17
N ALA A 262 -23.97 -34.42 -94.32
CA ALA A 262 -24.90 -35.43 -94.82
C ALA A 262 -24.21 -36.66 -95.44
N LYS A 263 -22.89 -36.63 -95.69
CA LYS A 263 -22.15 -37.72 -96.32
C LYS A 263 -21.95 -38.87 -95.35
N SER A 264 -22.46 -40.06 -95.67
CA SER A 264 -22.28 -41.23 -94.83
C SER A 264 -20.87 -41.79 -94.96
N SER A 265 -20.25 -42.13 -93.83
CA SER A 265 -18.99 -42.88 -93.80
C SER A 265 -19.12 -44.28 -94.44
N PHE A 266 -20.34 -44.81 -94.58
CA PHE A 266 -20.61 -46.13 -95.18
C PHE A 266 -20.69 -46.14 -96.71
N GLY A 267 -20.46 -45.02 -97.39
CA GLY A 267 -20.30 -44.99 -98.85
C GLY A 267 -20.76 -43.67 -99.51
N PRO A 268 -20.21 -43.34 -100.69
CA PRO A 268 -20.40 -42.04 -101.34
C PRO A 268 -21.84 -41.75 -101.77
N ASN A 269 -22.61 -42.79 -102.09
CA ASN A 269 -24.01 -42.65 -102.54
C ASN A 269 -25.03 -42.78 -101.39
N ARG A 270 -24.56 -42.87 -100.14
CA ARG A 270 -25.41 -43.01 -98.96
C ARG A 270 -25.39 -41.72 -98.17
N VAL A 271 -26.57 -41.14 -97.96
CA VAL A 271 -26.75 -39.94 -97.14
C VAL A 271 -27.26 -40.31 -95.75
N ILE A 272 -26.81 -39.58 -94.74
CA ILE A 272 -27.33 -39.66 -93.36
C ILE A 272 -28.70 -38.97 -93.37
N THR A 273 -29.77 -39.74 -93.19
CA THR A 273 -31.15 -39.27 -93.36
C THR A 273 -31.51 -38.08 -92.47
N ALA A 274 -31.03 -38.06 -91.23
CA ALA A 274 -31.28 -36.98 -90.27
C ALA A 274 -30.57 -35.66 -90.61
N GLN A 275 -29.51 -35.71 -91.43
CA GLN A 275 -28.66 -34.56 -91.76
C GLN A 275 -28.78 -34.17 -93.24
N TYR A 276 -29.74 -34.74 -93.98
CA TYR A 276 -29.96 -34.44 -95.38
C TYR A 276 -30.57 -33.04 -95.56
N LYS A 277 -29.86 -32.17 -96.26
CA LYS A 277 -30.22 -30.75 -96.48
C LYS A 277 -30.48 -30.43 -97.95
N GLY A 278 -31.26 -31.27 -98.62
CA GLY A 278 -31.62 -31.09 -100.02
C GLY A 278 -30.53 -31.53 -101.01
N MET A 279 -30.84 -31.41 -102.30
CA MET A 279 -29.95 -31.78 -103.40
C MET A 279 -28.86 -30.74 -103.61
N SER A 280 -27.69 -31.18 -104.06
CA SER A 280 -26.60 -30.25 -104.38
C SER A 280 -26.97 -29.35 -105.57
N PRO A 281 -26.39 -28.16 -105.69
CA PRO A 281 -26.60 -27.29 -106.85
C PRO A 281 -26.28 -28.01 -108.18
N GLU A 282 -25.28 -28.88 -108.18
CA GLU A 282 -24.87 -29.68 -109.34
C GLU A 282 -25.92 -30.74 -109.71
N GLU A 283 -26.52 -31.41 -108.73
CA GLU A 283 -27.61 -32.39 -108.95
C GLU A 283 -28.88 -31.71 -109.48
N LEU A 284 -29.24 -30.54 -108.94
CA LEU A 284 -30.37 -29.74 -109.42
C LEU A 284 -30.16 -29.27 -110.87
N GLU A 285 -28.93 -28.90 -111.23
CA GLU A 285 -28.57 -28.51 -112.59
C GLU A 285 -28.71 -29.68 -113.57
N GLN A 286 -28.28 -30.89 -113.17
CA GLN A 286 -28.47 -32.11 -113.97
C GLN A 286 -29.96 -32.43 -114.21
N ILE A 287 -30.81 -32.26 -113.20
CA ILE A 287 -32.26 -32.46 -113.34
C ILE A 287 -32.85 -31.45 -114.32
N ARG A 288 -32.45 -30.17 -114.24
CA ARG A 288 -32.90 -29.15 -115.19
C ARG A 288 -32.51 -29.49 -116.63
N GLN A 289 -31.27 -29.91 -116.85
CA GLN A 289 -30.81 -30.35 -118.18
C GLN A 289 -31.60 -31.54 -118.70
N GLN A 290 -31.92 -32.53 -117.86
CA GLN A 290 -32.79 -33.65 -118.27
C GLN A 290 -34.21 -33.21 -118.61
N GLN A 291 -34.79 -32.25 -117.87
CA GLN A 291 -36.12 -31.72 -118.16
C GLN A 291 -36.18 -30.98 -119.50
N GLU A 292 -35.13 -30.22 -119.84
CA GLU A 292 -35.01 -29.58 -121.16
C GLU A 292 -34.97 -30.60 -122.29
N GLN A 293 -34.16 -31.67 -122.14
CA GLN A 293 -34.11 -32.77 -123.11
C GLN A 293 -35.47 -33.47 -123.30
N GLN A 294 -36.23 -33.66 -122.21
CA GLN A 294 -37.58 -34.25 -122.29
C GLN A 294 -38.57 -33.35 -123.04
N LEU A 295 -38.48 -32.04 -122.86
CA LEU A 295 -39.30 -31.06 -123.59
C LEU A 295 -39.02 -31.08 -125.10
N GLU A 296 -37.74 -31.16 -125.48
CA GLU A 296 -37.33 -31.28 -126.89
C GLU A 296 -37.85 -32.57 -127.53
N GLU A 297 -37.69 -33.71 -126.85
CA GLU A 297 -38.18 -35.02 -127.31
C GLU A 297 -39.71 -35.03 -127.50
N LEU A 298 -40.45 -34.39 -126.58
CA LEU A 298 -41.92 -34.31 -126.65
C LEU A 298 -42.40 -33.42 -127.82
N ASN A 299 -41.71 -32.32 -128.09
CA ASN A 299 -41.99 -31.47 -129.25
C ASN A 299 -41.72 -32.22 -130.57
N ARG A 300 -40.63 -33.00 -130.64
CA ARG A 300 -40.33 -33.83 -131.82
C ARG A 300 -41.45 -34.82 -132.12
N ARG A 301 -41.96 -35.53 -131.09
CA ARG A 301 -43.09 -36.46 -131.25
C ARG A 301 -44.37 -35.80 -131.75
N ARG A 302 -44.72 -34.60 -131.25
CA ARG A 302 -45.90 -33.86 -131.75
C ARG A 302 -45.77 -33.50 -133.22
N GLN A 303 -44.59 -33.07 -133.66
CA GLN A 303 -44.36 -32.75 -135.08
C GLN A 303 -44.48 -33.98 -135.99
N GLU A 304 -43.99 -35.13 -135.55
CA GLU A 304 -44.15 -36.40 -136.26
C GLU A 304 -45.64 -36.79 -136.39
N GLU A 305 -46.42 -36.67 -135.31
CA GLU A 305 -47.86 -36.95 -135.32
C GLU A 305 -48.64 -36.01 -136.25
N THR A 306 -48.35 -34.71 -136.25
CA THR A 306 -49.01 -33.74 -137.16
C THR A 306 -48.72 -34.05 -138.62
N ASN A 307 -47.45 -34.34 -138.95
CA ASN A 307 -47.05 -34.69 -140.32
C ASN A 307 -47.74 -35.97 -140.80
N MET A 308 -47.86 -36.96 -139.92
CA MET A 308 -48.53 -38.21 -140.26
C MET A 308 -50.02 -37.98 -140.49
N ARG A 309 -50.68 -37.15 -139.67
CA ARG A 309 -52.10 -36.80 -139.81
C ARG A 309 -52.40 -36.10 -141.14
N GLU A 310 -51.57 -35.14 -141.54
CA GLU A 310 -51.70 -34.47 -142.85
C GLU A 310 -51.55 -35.44 -144.03
N SER A 311 -50.69 -36.45 -143.90
CA SER A 311 -50.51 -37.47 -144.96
C SER A 311 -51.76 -38.35 -145.14
N TRP A 312 -52.43 -38.70 -144.04
CA TRP A 312 -53.68 -39.47 -144.06
C TRP A 312 -54.85 -38.66 -144.63
N ASP A 313 -54.95 -37.37 -144.30
CA ASP A 313 -55.99 -36.48 -144.84
C ASP A 313 -55.85 -36.30 -146.36
N ARG A 314 -54.63 -36.22 -146.90
CA ARG A 314 -54.42 -36.18 -148.37
C ARG A 314 -54.90 -37.47 -149.04
N LEU A 315 -54.55 -38.63 -148.47
CA LEU A 315 -54.96 -39.92 -149.00
C LEU A 315 -56.49 -40.07 -149.02
N ALA A 316 -57.17 -39.64 -147.95
CA ALA A 316 -58.63 -39.68 -147.86
C ALA A 316 -59.31 -38.84 -148.95
N ASN A 317 -58.82 -37.62 -149.19
CA ASN A 317 -59.34 -36.73 -150.22
C ASN A 317 -59.17 -37.29 -151.65
N ASP A 318 -58.03 -37.96 -151.93
CA ASP A 318 -57.78 -38.59 -153.22
C ASP A 318 -58.71 -39.80 -153.44
N PHE A 319 -59.00 -40.59 -152.40
CA PHE A 319 -59.98 -41.68 -152.45
C PHE A 319 -61.39 -41.16 -152.73
N ASP A 320 -61.85 -40.11 -152.05
CA ASP A 320 -63.18 -39.52 -152.27
C ASP A 320 -63.37 -39.00 -153.70
N ARG A 321 -62.34 -38.39 -154.28
CA ARG A 321 -62.34 -37.98 -155.71
C ARG A 321 -62.48 -39.17 -156.66
N ALA A 322 -61.81 -40.29 -156.37
CA ALA A 322 -61.90 -41.48 -157.20
C ALA A 322 -63.30 -42.14 -157.14
N VAL A 323 -63.90 -42.19 -155.94
CA VAL A 323 -65.25 -42.75 -155.73
C VAL A 323 -66.31 -41.94 -156.46
N THR A 324 -66.30 -40.61 -156.30
CA THR A 324 -67.27 -39.71 -156.96
C THR A 324 -67.18 -39.76 -158.50
N MET A 325 -65.99 -39.93 -159.06
CA MET A 325 -65.81 -40.13 -160.50
C MET A 325 -66.43 -41.43 -161.00
N LYS A 326 -66.29 -42.53 -160.23
CA LYS A 326 -66.88 -43.83 -160.57
C LYS A 326 -68.40 -43.86 -160.45
N GLU A 327 -68.98 -43.20 -159.45
CA GLU A 327 -70.44 -43.05 -159.32
C GLU A 327 -71.06 -42.35 -160.54
N ARG A 328 -70.44 -41.26 -161.03
CA ARG A 328 -70.90 -40.55 -162.24
C ARG A 328 -70.84 -41.41 -163.50
N GLU A 329 -69.89 -42.33 -163.59
CA GLU A 329 -69.79 -43.29 -164.69
C GLU A 329 -70.94 -44.32 -164.64
N LEU A 330 -71.26 -44.80 -163.44
CA LEU A 330 -72.30 -45.81 -163.18
C LEU A 330 -73.71 -45.26 -163.43
N MET A 331 -73.97 -44.01 -163.03
CA MET A 331 -75.23 -43.31 -163.31
C MET A 331 -75.49 -43.16 -164.82
N ARG A 332 -74.47 -42.81 -165.61
CA ARG A 332 -74.60 -42.70 -167.08
C ARG A 332 -74.95 -44.03 -167.73
N ARG A 333 -74.33 -45.13 -167.29
CA ARG A 333 -74.65 -46.48 -167.79
C ARG A 333 -76.06 -46.92 -167.42
N ARG A 334 -76.52 -46.63 -166.19
CA ARG A 334 -77.90 -46.91 -165.74
C ARG A 334 -78.95 -46.17 -166.58
N HIS A 335 -78.70 -44.89 -166.89
CA HIS A 335 -79.63 -44.10 -167.71
C HIS A 335 -79.76 -44.66 -169.13
N ALA A 336 -78.64 -45.04 -169.77
CA ALA A 336 -78.65 -45.63 -171.12
C ALA A 336 -79.40 -46.98 -171.16
N LEU A 337 -79.21 -47.82 -170.15
CA LEU A 337 -79.91 -49.12 -170.05
C LEU A 337 -81.43 -48.94 -169.87
N ALA A 338 -81.84 -47.93 -169.09
CA ALA A 338 -83.25 -47.63 -168.85
C ALA A 338 -83.99 -47.17 -170.12
N GLU A 339 -83.32 -46.43 -171.02
CA GLU A 339 -83.91 -46.06 -172.30
C GLU A 339 -84.10 -47.25 -173.24
N GLN A 340 -83.14 -48.18 -173.31
CA GLN A 340 -83.25 -49.40 -174.11
C GLN A 340 -84.45 -50.26 -173.67
N ILE A 341 -84.58 -50.51 -172.37
CA ILE A 341 -85.70 -51.30 -171.80
C ILE A 341 -87.06 -50.63 -172.09
N ARG A 342 -87.11 -49.29 -172.04
CA ARG A 342 -88.34 -48.55 -172.32
C ARG A 342 -88.77 -48.69 -173.79
N HIS A 343 -87.81 -48.79 -174.71
CA HIS A 343 -88.08 -48.99 -176.13
C HIS A 343 -88.54 -50.43 -176.44
N GLU A 344 -87.90 -51.43 -175.83
CA GLU A 344 -88.27 -52.85 -175.98
C GLU A 344 -89.68 -53.15 -175.44
N ASN A 345 -90.02 -52.60 -174.27
CA ASN A 345 -91.36 -52.75 -173.69
C ASN A 345 -92.47 -52.17 -174.56
N HIS A 346 -92.20 -51.09 -175.32
CA HIS A 346 -93.18 -50.49 -176.22
C HIS A 346 -93.50 -51.40 -177.41
N GLN A 347 -92.50 -52.09 -177.97
CA GLN A 347 -92.72 -53.04 -179.07
C GLN A 347 -93.48 -54.29 -178.62
N LEU A 348 -93.12 -54.85 -177.46
CA LEU A 348 -93.82 -56.02 -176.88
C LEU A 348 -95.31 -55.76 -176.64
N ALA A 349 -95.69 -54.54 -176.22
CA ALA A 349 -97.08 -54.18 -175.99
C ALA A 349 -97.92 -54.16 -177.28
N LEU A 350 -97.34 -53.69 -178.40
CA LEU A 350 -98.02 -53.66 -179.71
C LEU A 350 -98.26 -55.08 -180.26
N ASP A 351 -97.29 -55.97 -180.12
CA ASP A 351 -97.42 -57.35 -180.59
C ASP A 351 -98.44 -58.15 -179.76
N GLN A 352 -98.54 -57.87 -178.45
CA GLN A 352 -99.52 -58.51 -177.58
C GLN A 352 -100.97 -58.10 -177.93
N GLN A 353 -101.21 -56.83 -178.27
CA GLN A 353 -102.52 -56.37 -178.73
C GLN A 353 -102.95 -57.07 -180.03
N ARG A 354 -102.03 -57.27 -180.98
CA ARG A 354 -102.31 -57.99 -182.23
C ARG A 354 -102.70 -59.45 -181.99
N LYS A 355 -102.02 -60.14 -181.07
CA LYS A 355 -102.33 -61.53 -180.69
C LYS A 355 -103.70 -61.68 -180.05
N LEU A 356 -104.06 -60.77 -179.15
CA LEU A 356 -105.35 -60.80 -178.45
C LEU A 356 -106.53 -60.61 -179.43
N ALA A 357 -106.39 -59.71 -180.40
CA ALA A 357 -107.42 -59.50 -181.42
C ALA A 357 -107.68 -60.75 -182.29
N HIS A 358 -106.66 -61.56 -182.59
CA HIS A 358 -106.81 -62.81 -183.34
C HIS A 358 -107.55 -63.90 -182.54
N LEU A 359 -107.25 -64.04 -181.24
CA LEU A 359 -107.89 -65.04 -180.38
C LEU A 359 -109.41 -64.82 -180.29
N ASP A 360 -109.81 -63.55 -180.14
CA ASP A 360 -111.20 -63.20 -179.86
C ASP A 360 -112.12 -63.41 -181.09
N GLN A 361 -111.64 -63.10 -182.30
CA GLN A 361 -112.48 -63.16 -183.50
C GLN A 361 -112.54 -64.54 -184.16
N VAL A 362 -111.52 -65.38 -184.00
CA VAL A 362 -111.40 -66.66 -184.74
C VAL A 362 -111.68 -67.88 -183.88
N VAL A 363 -111.26 -67.87 -182.61
CA VAL A 363 -111.22 -69.08 -181.77
C VAL A 363 -112.46 -69.22 -180.89
N TYR A 364 -113.05 -68.12 -180.43
CA TYR A 364 -114.13 -68.15 -179.43
C TYR A 364 -115.55 -68.17 -180.02
N GLN A 365 -115.80 -68.95 -181.08
CA GLN A 365 -117.16 -69.22 -181.59
C GLN A 365 -117.49 -70.72 -181.55
N ASN A 366 -118.28 -71.17 -180.57
CA ASN A 366 -118.67 -72.58 -180.42
C ASN A 366 -120.12 -72.81 -180.88
N ARG A 367 -120.29 -73.68 -181.89
CA ARG A 367 -121.58 -74.24 -182.35
C ARG A 367 -121.70 -75.71 -181.90
N PRO A 368 -122.77 -76.12 -181.19
CA PRO A 368 -122.94 -77.51 -180.75
C PRO A 368 -123.23 -78.48 -181.91
N THR A 369 -122.67 -79.68 -181.80
CA THR A 369 -122.59 -80.73 -182.84
C THR A 369 -123.57 -81.88 -182.57
N GLN A 370 -123.89 -82.67 -183.61
CA GLN A 370 -124.97 -83.68 -183.66
C GLN A 370 -125.00 -84.68 -182.47
N ALA A 371 -123.85 -85.01 -181.87
CA ALA A 371 -123.72 -85.89 -180.70
C ALA A 371 -124.44 -85.39 -179.43
N TYR A 372 -124.82 -84.11 -179.39
CA TYR A 372 -125.60 -83.51 -178.30
C TYR A 372 -127.07 -83.96 -178.29
N PHE A 373 -127.64 -84.34 -179.45
CA PHE A 373 -129.07 -84.68 -179.57
C PHE A 373 -129.37 -86.18 -179.35
N ASP A 374 -128.37 -87.05 -179.43
CA ASP A 374 -128.54 -88.51 -179.25
C ASP A 374 -128.60 -88.95 -177.78
N GLN A 375 -128.51 -88.00 -176.83
CA GLN A 375 -128.38 -88.29 -175.39
C GLN A 375 -129.71 -88.45 -174.63
N PHE A 376 -130.88 -88.20 -175.24
CA PHE A 376 -132.16 -88.16 -174.52
C PHE A 376 -133.19 -89.15 -175.10
N ASN A 377 -133.88 -89.91 -174.22
CA ASN A 377 -134.79 -91.06 -174.47
C ASN A 377 -134.17 -92.48 -174.57
N THR A 378 -133.17 -92.81 -173.74
CA THR A 378 -132.47 -94.13 -173.80
C THR A 378 -132.88 -95.17 -172.73
N CYS A 379 -133.79 -94.90 -171.78
CA CYS A 379 -134.25 -95.91 -170.81
C CYS A 379 -135.70 -95.68 -170.33
N THR A 380 -136.44 -96.78 -170.14
CA THR A 380 -137.90 -96.84 -169.89
C THR A 380 -138.29 -96.87 -168.40
N ARG A 381 -137.83 -95.88 -167.63
CA ARG A 381 -138.50 -95.52 -166.37
C ARG A 381 -139.29 -94.25 -166.53
#